data_AF-A0A7K2MXV8-F1
#
_entry.id   AF-A0A7K2MXV8-F1
#
_cell.length_a   1.000
_cell.length_b   1.000
_cell.length_c   1.000
_cell.angle_alpha   90.00
_cell.angle_beta   90.00
_cell.angle_gamma   90.00
#
_symmetry.space_group_name_H-M   'P 1'
#
loop_
_entity.id
_entity.type
_entity.pdbx_description
1 polymer ?
#
loop_
_entity_poly.entity_id
_entity_poly.type
_entity_poly.pdbx_seq_one_letter_code
_entity_poly.pdbx_strand_id
1 'polypeptide(L)'
;MTPDPLAPLDLAFWNIESAEHPMHLGALGVFEADSPTAGAHAADLLAARAPAVPGLRMRIRDTWQPPLSLRRPFAFGGATREPDPRFDPLDHVRLHAPATDFHARAGRLMERPLERGRPPWEAHVLPGADGGTFAVLFKFHHALADGLRALTLAAGVLDPMDLPA
;
A
#
# COMPACT_ATOMS: atom_id res chain seq x y z
N MET A 1 -8.16 -6.51 18.72
CA MET A 1 -7.91 -5.04 18.71
C MET A 1 -9.21 -4.37 18.32
N THR A 2 -9.58 -3.30 19.01
CA THR A 2 -10.81 -2.52 18.76
C THR A 2 -10.65 -1.73 17.44
N PRO A 3 -11.70 -1.58 16.62
CA PRO A 3 -11.64 -0.75 15.41
C PRO A 3 -11.24 0.69 15.73
N ASP A 4 -10.31 1.25 14.96
CA ASP A 4 -9.77 2.61 15.15
C ASP A 4 -10.40 3.57 14.11
N PRO A 5 -11.16 4.60 14.52
CA PRO A 5 -11.76 5.56 13.59
C PRO A 5 -10.72 6.29 12.73
N LEU A 6 -11.03 6.51 11.45
CA LEU A 6 -10.18 7.32 10.58
C LEU A 6 -10.15 8.78 11.04
N ALA A 7 -8.98 9.40 10.96
CA ALA A 7 -8.84 10.84 11.11
C ALA A 7 -9.63 11.57 10.00
N PRO A 8 -10.10 12.81 10.22
CA PRO A 8 -10.94 13.52 9.24
C PRO A 8 -10.32 13.64 7.84
N LEU A 9 -9.01 13.86 7.75
CA LEU A 9 -8.31 13.95 6.46
C LEU A 9 -8.25 12.60 5.74
N ASP A 10 -7.95 11.52 6.45
CA ASP A 10 -7.95 10.16 5.90
C ASP A 10 -9.33 9.79 5.37
N LEU A 11 -10.38 10.12 6.15
CA LEU A 11 -11.76 9.90 5.75
C LEU A 11 -12.13 10.71 4.51
N ALA A 12 -11.65 11.95 4.40
CA ALA A 12 -11.86 12.78 3.22
C ALA A 12 -11.25 12.10 1.98
N PHE A 13 -9.98 11.68 2.03
CA PHE A 13 -9.32 10.96 0.93
C PHE A 13 -10.05 9.68 0.56
N TRP A 14 -10.51 8.91 1.55
CA TRP A 14 -11.30 7.70 1.33
C TRP A 14 -12.63 7.97 0.61
N ASN A 15 -13.28 9.10 0.90
CA ASN A 15 -14.59 9.44 0.33
C ASN A 15 -14.51 10.11 -1.05
N ILE A 16 -13.44 10.85 -1.35
CA ILE A 16 -13.30 11.56 -2.64
C ILE A 16 -12.66 10.72 -3.74
N GLU A 17 -12.13 9.54 -3.42
CA GLU A 17 -11.55 8.62 -4.41
C GLU A 17 -12.61 8.18 -5.44
N SER A 18 -12.22 8.19 -6.71
CA SER A 18 -12.98 7.59 -7.81
C SER A 18 -12.06 6.82 -8.75
N ALA A 19 -12.64 6.15 -9.75
CA ALA A 19 -11.85 5.46 -10.77
C ALA A 19 -10.97 6.43 -11.58
N GLU A 20 -11.44 7.65 -11.78
CA GLU A 20 -10.75 8.74 -12.51
C GLU A 20 -9.81 9.55 -11.62
N HIS A 21 -10.05 9.55 -10.29
CA HIS A 21 -9.22 10.27 -9.32
C HIS A 21 -8.79 9.34 -8.17
N PRO A 22 -7.84 8.42 -8.42
CA PRO A 22 -7.37 7.53 -7.38
C PRO A 22 -6.59 8.30 -6.30
N MET A 23 -6.85 8.01 -5.02
CA MET A 23 -6.26 8.72 -3.88
C MET A 23 -5.12 7.91 -3.24
N HIS A 24 -4.17 7.48 -4.06
CA HIS A 24 -3.00 6.73 -3.63
C HIS A 24 -1.69 7.42 -3.99
N LEU A 25 -0.71 7.22 -3.13
CA LEU A 25 0.66 7.65 -3.34
C LEU A 25 1.53 6.44 -3.72
N GLY A 26 2.63 6.72 -4.44
CA GLY A 26 3.56 5.69 -4.89
C GLY A 26 5.00 6.08 -4.59
N ALA A 27 5.83 5.09 -4.30
CA ALA A 27 7.29 5.21 -4.22
C ALA A 27 7.91 4.13 -5.10
N LEU A 28 8.73 4.54 -6.06
CA LEU A 28 9.46 3.64 -6.95
C LEU A 28 10.94 3.59 -6.52
N GLY A 29 11.34 2.48 -5.91
CA GLY A 29 12.75 2.19 -5.63
C GLY A 29 13.37 1.47 -6.83
N VAL A 30 14.54 1.92 -7.28
CA VAL A 30 15.32 1.27 -8.33
C VAL A 30 16.56 0.67 -7.70
N PHE A 31 16.83 -0.59 -8.00
CA PHE A 31 17.89 -1.37 -7.39
C PHE A 31 18.76 -1.96 -8.49
N GLU A 32 20.08 -1.90 -8.27
CA GLU A 32 21.04 -2.68 -9.04
C GLU A 32 20.93 -4.16 -8.62
N ALA A 33 21.20 -5.06 -9.55
CA ALA A 33 21.12 -6.49 -9.35
C ALA A 33 22.26 -7.23 -10.05
N ASP A 34 22.89 -8.16 -9.33
CA ASP A 34 23.92 -9.03 -9.87
C ASP A 34 23.36 -10.34 -10.45
N SER A 35 22.03 -10.51 -10.44
CA SER A 35 21.35 -11.72 -10.91
C SER A 35 19.98 -11.42 -11.53
N PRO A 36 19.62 -12.08 -12.65
CA PRO A 36 18.28 -12.02 -13.23
C PRO A 36 17.15 -12.47 -12.30
N THR A 37 17.46 -13.26 -11.26
CA THR A 37 16.47 -13.73 -10.28
C THR A 37 16.26 -12.77 -9.11
N ALA A 38 17.01 -11.66 -9.02
CA ALA A 38 16.97 -10.74 -7.89
C ALA A 38 15.57 -10.16 -7.66
N GLY A 39 14.84 -9.81 -8.73
CA GLY A 39 13.46 -9.33 -8.61
C GLY A 39 12.50 -10.38 -8.04
N ALA A 40 12.66 -11.66 -8.43
CA ALA A 40 11.85 -12.73 -7.84
C ALA A 40 12.16 -12.90 -6.35
N HIS A 41 13.44 -12.91 -5.99
CA HIS A 41 13.86 -12.98 -4.59
C HIS A 41 13.35 -11.78 -3.77
N ALA A 42 13.36 -10.58 -4.33
CA ALA A 42 12.81 -9.39 -3.69
C ALA A 42 11.30 -9.53 -3.44
N ALA A 43 10.54 -10.06 -4.39
CA ALA A 43 9.11 -10.33 -4.20
C ALA A 43 8.87 -11.32 -3.04
N ASP A 44 9.63 -12.41 -2.98
CA ASP A 44 9.54 -13.39 -1.89
C ASP A 44 9.86 -12.76 -0.53
N LEU A 45 10.90 -11.93 -0.45
CA LEU A 45 11.28 -11.22 0.77
C LEU A 45 10.21 -10.23 1.23
N LEU A 46 9.66 -9.43 0.31
CA LEU A 46 8.59 -8.48 0.62
C LEU A 46 7.36 -9.21 1.14
N ALA A 47 6.97 -10.32 0.50
CA ALA A 47 5.84 -11.11 0.92
C ALA A 47 6.08 -11.75 2.30
N ALA A 48 7.28 -12.27 2.56
CA ALA A 48 7.63 -12.87 3.85
C ALA A 48 7.67 -11.84 4.99
N ARG A 49 8.05 -10.58 4.71
CA ARG A 49 8.20 -9.52 5.72
C ARG A 49 6.94 -8.70 5.95
N ALA A 50 6.05 -8.58 4.96
CA ALA A 50 4.83 -7.80 5.08
C ALA A 50 3.96 -8.20 6.31
N PRO A 51 3.81 -9.49 6.65
CA PRO A 51 3.14 -9.90 7.88
C PRO A 51 3.81 -9.34 9.13
N ALA A 52 5.11 -9.06 9.18
CA ALA A 52 5.73 -8.51 10.39
C ALA A 52 5.34 -7.04 10.64
N VAL A 53 4.86 -6.32 9.63
CA VAL A 53 4.51 -4.89 9.72
C VAL A 53 3.02 -4.71 10.05
N PRO A 54 2.64 -4.31 11.27
CA PRO A 54 1.23 -4.32 11.70
C PRO A 54 0.30 -3.47 10.82
N GLY A 55 0.79 -2.32 10.32
CA GLY A 55 0.01 -1.42 9.47
C GLY A 55 -0.40 -2.03 8.12
N LEU A 56 0.39 -2.97 7.57
CA LEU A 56 0.11 -3.61 6.29
C LEU A 56 -1.05 -4.60 6.35
N ARG A 57 -1.45 -5.02 7.56
CA ARG A 57 -2.59 -5.93 7.75
C ARG A 57 -3.91 -5.19 7.99
N MET A 58 -3.88 -3.86 7.99
CA MET A 58 -5.04 -3.04 8.35
C MET A 58 -5.87 -2.71 7.12
N ARG A 59 -7.15 -3.10 7.13
CA ARG A 59 -8.13 -2.68 6.12
C ARG A 59 -8.99 -1.53 6.63
N ILE A 60 -9.59 -0.81 5.70
CA ILE A 60 -10.53 0.28 5.98
C ILE A 60 -11.95 -0.23 5.71
N ARG A 61 -12.85 0.00 6.67
CA ARG A 61 -14.25 -0.40 6.62
C ARG A 61 -15.14 0.81 6.84
N ASP A 62 -16.06 1.05 5.91
CA ASP A 62 -17.12 2.03 6.12
C ASP A 62 -18.02 1.57 7.28
N THR A 63 -18.24 2.48 8.22
CA THR A 63 -19.13 2.33 9.35
C THR A 63 -20.38 3.16 9.11
N TRP A 64 -21.51 2.47 8.99
CA TRP A 64 -22.80 3.12 9.00
C TRP A 64 -23.17 3.46 10.45
N GLN A 65 -23.23 4.75 10.77
CA GLN A 65 -23.72 5.21 12.07
C GLN A 65 -25.16 5.69 11.90
N PRO A 66 -26.17 4.97 12.43
CA PRO A 66 -27.52 5.49 12.47
C PRO A 66 -27.55 6.79 13.29
N PRO A 67 -28.41 7.77 12.94
CA PRO A 67 -28.53 9.05 13.62
C PRO A 67 -29.22 8.93 15.01
N LEU A 68 -28.79 7.97 15.85
CA LEU A 68 -29.37 7.70 17.16
C LEU A 68 -28.67 8.46 18.30
N SER A 69 -27.53 9.09 18.05
CA SER A 69 -26.85 9.93 19.05
C SER A 69 -27.15 11.42 18.84
N LEU A 70 -27.98 12.00 19.72
CA LEU A 70 -28.27 13.44 19.85
C LEU A 70 -27.03 14.35 19.98
N ARG A 71 -25.84 13.78 20.11
CA ARG A 71 -24.56 14.48 20.27
C ARG A 71 -23.82 14.73 18.95
N ARG A 72 -24.20 14.08 17.83
CA ARG A 72 -23.50 14.22 16.53
C ARG A 72 -24.50 14.22 15.36
N PRO A 73 -25.22 15.33 15.13
CA PRO A 73 -26.28 15.43 14.12
C PRO A 73 -25.80 15.37 12.65
N PHE A 74 -24.49 15.25 12.39
CA PHE A 74 -23.90 15.20 11.05
C PHE A 74 -23.03 13.97 10.79
N ALA A 75 -23.37 12.81 11.38
CA ALA A 75 -22.68 11.56 11.06
C ALA A 75 -23.04 11.05 9.65
N PHE A 76 -22.59 11.77 8.61
CA PHE A 76 -22.32 11.15 7.32
C PHE A 76 -21.28 10.06 7.56
N GLY A 77 -21.47 8.86 6.99
CA GLY A 77 -20.78 7.63 7.37
C GLY A 77 -19.28 7.81 7.66
N GLY A 78 -18.82 7.25 8.77
CA GLY A 78 -17.40 7.22 9.12
C GLY A 78 -16.73 5.98 8.54
N ALA A 79 -15.42 5.84 8.71
CA ALA A 79 -14.73 4.59 8.45
C ALA A 79 -13.78 4.25 9.61
N THR A 80 -13.49 2.97 9.79
CA THR A 80 -12.56 2.46 10.80
C THR A 80 -11.48 1.62 10.15
N ARG A 81 -10.28 1.68 10.74
CA ARG A 81 -9.17 0.77 10.47
C ARG A 81 -9.30 -0.44 11.38
N GLU A 82 -9.21 -1.63 10.82
CA GLU A 82 -9.22 -2.88 11.57
C GLU A 82 -8.26 -3.90 10.93
N PRO A 83 -7.71 -4.84 11.70
CA PRO A 83 -6.93 -5.93 11.11
C PRO A 83 -7.80 -6.78 10.18
N ASP A 84 -7.29 -7.11 9.00
CA ASP A 84 -7.96 -8.05 8.10
C ASP A 84 -7.68 -9.49 8.55
N PRO A 85 -8.70 -10.27 8.96
CA PRO A 85 -8.52 -11.66 9.36
C PRO A 85 -8.10 -12.58 8.21
N ARG A 86 -8.24 -12.13 6.95
CA ARG A 86 -7.90 -12.87 5.74
C ARG A 86 -6.65 -12.30 5.05
N PHE A 87 -5.83 -11.53 5.76
CA PHE A 87 -4.62 -10.96 5.19
C PHE A 87 -3.67 -12.05 4.68
N ASP A 88 -3.40 -12.02 3.37
CA ASP A 88 -2.37 -12.81 2.71
C ASP A 88 -1.42 -11.85 1.97
N PRO A 89 -0.13 -11.78 2.30
CA PRO A 89 0.80 -10.89 1.62
C PRO A 89 0.94 -11.16 0.11
N LEU A 90 0.64 -12.37 -0.37
CA LEU A 90 0.70 -12.71 -1.80
C LEU A 90 -0.40 -12.02 -2.63
N ASP A 91 -1.47 -11.55 -2.00
CA ASP A 91 -2.48 -10.73 -2.69
C ASP A 91 -1.98 -9.30 -2.98
N HIS A 92 -0.95 -8.85 -2.26
CA HIS A 92 -0.43 -7.49 -2.28
C HIS A 92 0.92 -7.37 -3.00
N VAL A 93 1.76 -8.41 -2.95
CA VAL A 93 3.09 -8.42 -3.59
C VAL A 93 3.01 -9.13 -4.94
N ARG A 94 3.33 -8.41 -6.03
CA ARG A 94 3.22 -8.92 -7.40
C ARG A 94 4.54 -8.83 -8.15
N LEU A 95 5.06 -9.97 -8.56
CA LEU A 95 6.15 -10.05 -9.52
C LEU A 95 5.59 -9.92 -10.94
N HIS A 96 6.14 -8.99 -11.73
CA HIS A 96 5.78 -8.81 -13.13
C HIS A 96 6.83 -9.45 -14.04
N ALA A 97 6.44 -9.64 -15.31
CA ALA A 97 7.39 -9.98 -16.35
C ALA A 97 8.44 -8.86 -16.52
N PRO A 98 9.68 -9.18 -16.94
CA PRO A 98 10.70 -8.18 -17.19
C PRO A 98 10.24 -7.09 -18.15
N ALA A 99 10.64 -5.85 -17.88
CA ALA A 99 10.29 -4.68 -18.67
C ALA A 99 11.52 -3.91 -19.12
N THR A 100 11.51 -3.42 -20.36
CA THR A 100 12.54 -2.50 -20.88
C THR A 100 12.40 -1.11 -20.25
N ASP A 101 11.19 -0.74 -19.86
CA ASP A 101 10.88 0.52 -19.19
C ASP A 101 9.94 0.26 -18.00
N PHE A 102 10.52 0.09 -16.82
CA PHE A 102 9.77 -0.07 -15.59
C PHE A 102 9.11 1.23 -15.13
N HIS A 103 9.58 2.41 -15.55
CA HIS A 103 8.95 3.70 -15.20
C HIS A 103 7.58 3.83 -15.88
N ALA A 104 7.50 3.57 -17.19
CA ALA A 104 6.23 3.56 -17.90
C ALA A 104 5.28 2.47 -17.38
N ARG A 105 5.82 1.30 -16.98
CA ARG A 105 5.02 0.24 -16.33
C ARG A 105 4.48 0.69 -14.97
N ALA A 106 5.32 1.32 -14.15
CA ALA A 106 4.94 1.89 -12.86
C ALA A 106 3.85 2.97 -13.01
N GLY A 107 3.96 3.85 -14.02
CA GLY A 107 2.94 4.84 -14.33
C GLY A 107 1.56 4.21 -14.60
N ARG A 108 1.50 3.19 -15.47
CA ARG A 108 0.25 2.45 -15.76
C ARG A 108 -0.31 1.70 -14.55
N LEU A 109 0.55 1.27 -13.62
CA LEU A 109 0.11 0.66 -12.36
C LEU A 109 -0.44 1.73 -11.40
N MET A 110 0.15 2.93 -11.39
CA MET A 110 -0.37 4.06 -10.64
C MET A 110 -1.74 4.52 -11.13
N GLU A 111 -2.08 4.41 -12.41
CA GLU A 111 -3.42 4.77 -12.91
C GLU A 111 -4.58 3.94 -12.33
N ARG A 112 -4.30 2.74 -11.78
CA ARG A 112 -5.35 1.79 -11.36
C ARG A 112 -5.70 1.95 -9.88
N PRO A 113 -6.95 2.24 -9.48
CA PRO A 113 -7.33 2.30 -8.08
C PRO A 113 -6.97 1.03 -7.30
N LEU A 114 -6.70 1.18 -6.01
CA LEU A 114 -6.50 0.04 -5.12
C LEU A 114 -7.85 -0.63 -4.84
N GLU A 115 -7.83 -1.96 -4.70
CA GLU A 115 -9.04 -2.72 -4.38
C GLU A 115 -9.51 -2.42 -2.94
N ARG A 116 -10.77 -2.03 -2.80
CA ARG A 116 -11.39 -1.79 -1.49
C ARG A 116 -11.73 -3.10 -0.79
N GLY A 117 -11.78 -3.06 0.55
CA GLY A 117 -12.18 -4.20 1.39
C GLY A 117 -11.04 -5.12 1.84
N ARG A 118 -9.84 -4.93 1.28
CA ARG A 118 -8.56 -5.47 1.78
C ARG A 118 -7.64 -4.35 2.28
N PRO A 119 -6.49 -4.63 2.91
CA PRO A 119 -5.51 -3.60 3.23
C PRO A 119 -5.11 -2.81 1.97
N PRO A 120 -5.31 -1.48 1.92
CA PRO A 120 -5.25 -0.76 0.66
C PRO A 120 -3.80 -0.34 0.35
N TRP A 121 -3.00 -1.34 -0.02
CA TRP A 121 -1.62 -1.19 -0.49
C TRP A 121 -1.26 -2.33 -1.45
N GLU A 122 -0.29 -2.07 -2.33
CA GLU A 122 0.30 -3.05 -3.25
C GLU A 122 1.82 -2.81 -3.35
N ALA A 123 2.58 -3.87 -3.58
CA ALA A 123 3.99 -3.79 -3.97
C ALA A 123 4.17 -4.52 -5.30
N HIS A 124 4.74 -3.84 -6.29
CA HIS A 124 4.99 -4.41 -7.60
C HIS A 124 6.49 -4.49 -7.86
N VAL A 125 6.98 -5.71 -8.08
CA VAL A 125 8.36 -5.95 -8.47
C VAL A 125 8.46 -6.05 -9.98
N LEU A 126 9.31 -5.22 -10.56
CA LEU A 126 9.47 -5.00 -11.99
C LEU A 126 10.93 -5.30 -12.38
N PRO A 127 11.25 -6.54 -12.79
CA PRO A 127 12.59 -6.86 -13.28
C PRO A 127 12.94 -6.05 -14.53
N GLY A 128 14.19 -5.59 -14.63
CA GLY A 128 14.74 -5.02 -15.86
C GLY A 128 14.94 -6.11 -16.91
N ALA A 129 14.71 -5.78 -18.18
CA ALA A 129 14.94 -6.70 -19.29
C ALA A 129 16.43 -7.04 -19.51
N ASP A 130 17.34 -6.23 -18.97
CA ASP A 130 18.79 -6.43 -18.97
C ASP A 130 19.27 -7.43 -17.91
N GLY A 131 18.43 -7.74 -16.91
CA GLY A 131 18.77 -8.59 -15.77
C GLY A 131 19.72 -7.95 -14.76
N GLY A 132 20.14 -6.71 -14.97
CA GLY A 132 21.08 -5.97 -14.12
C GLY A 132 20.40 -4.99 -13.17
N THR A 133 19.10 -4.77 -13.32
CA THR A 133 18.31 -3.90 -12.46
C THR A 133 16.93 -4.48 -12.20
N PHE A 134 16.30 -4.04 -11.11
CA PHE A 134 14.85 -4.18 -10.93
C PHE A 134 14.31 -2.97 -10.18
N ALA A 135 13.01 -2.73 -10.31
CA ALA A 135 12.33 -1.71 -9.54
C ALA A 135 11.25 -2.31 -8.64
N VAL A 136 11.00 -1.68 -7.51
CA VAL A 136 9.87 -1.98 -6.61
C VAL A 136 9.01 -0.73 -6.51
N LEU A 137 7.79 -0.82 -7.02
CA LEU A 137 6.77 0.19 -6.81
C LEU A 137 5.96 -0.19 -5.56
N PHE A 138 6.12 0.57 -4.49
CA PHE A 138 5.16 0.56 -3.39
C PHE A 138 4.04 1.55 -3.68
N LYS A 139 2.81 1.11 -3.44
CA LYS A 139 1.60 1.89 -3.67
C LYS A 139 0.70 1.80 -2.45
N PHE A 140 0.29 2.94 -1.91
CA PHE A 140 -0.52 3.01 -0.69
C PHE A 140 -1.68 3.98 -0.87
N HIS A 141 -2.87 3.62 -0.40
CA HIS A 141 -3.97 4.56 -0.31
C HIS A 141 -3.69 5.62 0.78
N HIS A 142 -3.98 6.90 0.52
CA HIS A 142 -3.73 8.00 1.48
C HIS A 142 -4.42 7.78 2.83
N ALA A 143 -5.64 7.22 2.79
CA ALA A 143 -6.37 6.84 3.99
C ALA A 143 -5.72 5.70 4.80
N LEU A 144 -4.75 4.94 4.27
CA LEU A 144 -3.97 3.98 5.06
C LEU A 144 -2.74 4.63 5.70
N ALA A 145 -2.07 5.47 4.93
CA ALA A 145 -0.89 6.17 5.39
C ALA A 145 -0.77 7.49 4.63
N ASP A 146 -0.56 8.58 5.36
CA ASP A 146 -0.02 9.81 4.79
C ASP A 146 1.42 9.56 4.28
N GLY A 147 1.98 10.50 3.52
CA GLY A 147 3.25 10.29 2.83
C GLY A 147 4.39 9.80 3.72
N LEU A 148 4.56 10.37 4.92
CA LEU A 148 5.63 9.97 5.85
C LEU A 148 5.38 8.56 6.42
N ARG A 149 4.13 8.27 6.81
CA ARG A 149 3.75 6.94 7.29
C ARG A 149 3.91 5.88 6.19
N ALA A 150 3.64 6.23 4.93
CA ALA A 150 3.76 5.31 3.82
C ALA A 150 5.23 4.95 3.54
N LEU A 151 6.12 5.93 3.67
CA LEU A 151 7.56 5.68 3.59
C LEU A 151 8.05 4.80 4.76
N THR A 152 7.56 5.02 5.98
CA THR A 152 7.87 4.14 7.13
C THR A 152 7.39 2.71 6.91
N LEU A 153 6.20 2.52 6.31
CA LEU A 153 5.69 1.18 5.97
C LEU A 153 6.54 0.50 4.89
N ALA A 154 6.92 1.24 3.84
CA ALA A 154 7.82 0.73 2.81
C ALA A 154 9.19 0.38 3.39
N ALA A 155 9.77 1.22 4.24
CA ALA A 155 11.04 0.94 4.91
C ALA A 155 10.94 -0.27 5.85
N GLY A 156 9.81 -0.46 6.54
CA GLY A 156 9.62 -1.58 7.47
C GLY A 156 9.63 -2.97 6.83
N VAL A 157 9.46 -3.08 5.51
CA VAL A 157 9.62 -4.34 4.77
C VAL A 157 10.97 -4.49 4.09
N LEU A 158 11.77 -3.42 4.01
CA LEU A 158 13.14 -3.45 3.54
C LEU A 158 14.09 -3.87 4.67
N ASP A 159 15.37 -4.04 4.36
CA ASP A 159 16.37 -4.25 5.39
C ASP A 159 16.46 -3.01 6.30
N PRO A 160 16.68 -3.20 7.61
CA PRO A 160 16.87 -2.08 8.51
C PRO A 160 18.06 -1.25 8.04
N MET A 161 17.83 0.04 7.82
CA MET A 161 18.90 0.99 7.57
C MET A 161 19.31 1.60 8.91
N ASP A 162 20.60 1.51 9.24
CA ASP A 162 21.19 2.38 10.26
C ASP A 162 21.17 3.82 9.71
N LEU A 163 20.14 4.58 10.07
CA LEU A 163 20.12 6.01 9.77
C LEU A 163 21.12 6.68 10.73
N PRO A 164 22.10 7.46 10.21
CA PRO A 164 22.96 8.25 11.09
C PRO A 164 22.10 9.17 11.95
N ALA A 165 22.44 9.23 13.25
CA ALA A 165 21.72 9.97 14.27
C ALA A 165 21.62 11.48 13.99
#